data_AF-A0A1G2CMS8-F1
#
_entry.id   AF-A0A1G2CMS8-F1
#
_cell.length_a   1.000
_cell.length_b   1.000
_cell.length_c   1.000
_cell.angle_alpha   90.00
_cell.angle_beta   90.00
_cell.angle_gamma   90.00
#
_symmetry.space_group_name_H-M   'P 1'
#
loop_
_entity.id
_entity.type
_entity.pdbx_description
1 polymer ?
#
loop_
_entity_poly.entity_id
_entity_poly.type
_entity_poly.pdbx_seq_one_letter_code
_entity_poly.pdbx_strand_id
1 'polypeptide(L)'
;MNMPEKRTYADRRKYMIEAVSKRRKKLKEMVVQHKGGKCMICGYNKYMGSFDLHHFGDSKKEFGLSTRGLTRSWEKIKKEADKCILVCANCHREIHGGITQLPKKISE
;
A
#
# COMPACT_ATOMS: atom_id res chain seq x y z
N MET A 1 -18.28 30.19 -2.27
CA MET A 1 -19.08 29.04 -1.78
C MET A 1 -19.50 29.35 -0.35
N ASN A 2 -20.80 29.51 -0.07
CA ASN A 2 -21.31 29.77 1.28
C ASN A 2 -21.16 28.49 2.12
N MET A 3 -20.34 28.53 3.18
CA MET A 3 -20.35 27.48 4.19
C MET A 3 -21.44 27.82 5.22
N PRO A 4 -22.34 26.89 5.56
CA PRO A 4 -23.36 27.12 6.59
C PRO A 4 -22.73 27.33 7.97
N GLU A 5 -23.32 28.21 8.80
CA GLU A 5 -22.84 28.54 10.16
C GLU A 5 -22.76 27.34 11.10
N LYS A 6 -23.59 26.30 10.90
CA LYS A 6 -23.62 25.07 11.71
C LYS A 6 -23.53 23.85 10.81
N ARG A 7 -22.58 22.96 11.10
CA ARG A 7 -22.37 21.69 10.37
C ARG A 7 -23.47 20.69 10.72
N THR A 8 -23.99 19.98 9.72
CA THR A 8 -24.93 18.87 9.93
C THR A 8 -24.20 17.53 10.14
N TYR A 9 -24.90 16.51 10.63
CA TYR A 9 -24.35 15.15 10.74
C TYR A 9 -23.96 14.57 9.37
N ALA A 10 -24.69 14.91 8.31
CA ALA A 10 -24.37 14.51 6.94
C ALA A 10 -23.04 15.14 6.45
N ASP A 11 -22.78 16.41 6.79
CA ASP A 11 -21.51 17.09 6.49
C ASP A 11 -20.33 16.42 7.19
N ARG A 12 -20.54 15.97 8.44
CA ARG A 12 -19.54 15.21 9.20
C ARG A 12 -19.20 13.89 8.50
N ARG A 13 -20.20 13.17 7.97
CA ARG A 13 -19.97 11.92 7.22
C ARG A 13 -19.07 12.15 6.01
N LYS A 14 -19.37 13.17 5.19
CA LYS A 14 -18.58 13.51 4.01
C LYS A 14 -17.13 13.85 4.37
N TYR A 15 -16.95 14.71 5.38
CA TYR A 15 -15.63 15.07 5.90
C TYR A 15 -14.82 13.85 6.37
N MET A 16 -15.44 12.94 7.12
CA MET A 16 -14.76 11.74 7.63
C MET A 16 -14.33 10.79 6.50
N ILE A 17 -15.16 10.60 5.48
CA ILE A 17 -14.83 9.79 4.30
C ILE A 17 -13.60 10.37 3.57
N GLU A 18 -13.60 11.68 3.34
CA GLU A 18 -12.49 12.38 2.69
C GLU A 18 -11.20 12.31 3.52
N ALA A 19 -11.29 12.51 4.85
CA ALA A 19 -10.16 12.43 5.76
C ALA A 19 -9.52 11.02 5.76
N VAL A 20 -10.35 9.97 5.77
CA VAL A 20 -9.88 8.58 5.71
C VAL A 20 -9.23 8.28 4.35
N SER A 21 -9.84 8.76 3.25
CA SER A 21 -9.28 8.60 1.91
C SER A 21 -7.91 9.28 1.78
N LYS A 22 -7.79 10.54 2.21
CA LYS A 22 -6.52 11.29 2.26
C LYS A 22 -5.45 10.57 3.10
N ARG A 23 -5.82 10.08 4.29
CA ARG A 23 -4.91 9.34 5.16
C ARG A 23 -4.41 8.05 4.52
N ARG A 24 -5.29 7.27 3.90
CA ARG A 24 -4.92 6.02 3.21
C ARG A 24 -3.97 6.28 2.05
N LYS A 25 -4.21 7.33 1.26
CA LYS A 25 -3.32 7.74 0.16
C LYS A 25 -1.93 8.09 0.68
N LYS A 26 -1.84 8.93 1.72
CA LYS A 26 -0.57 9.29 2.36
C LYS A 26 0.19 8.07 2.91
N LEU A 27 -0.52 7.14 3.56
CA LEU A 27 0.13 5.93 4.08
C LEU A 27 0.63 5.03 2.95
N LYS A 28 -0.12 4.89 1.84
CA LYS A 28 0.34 4.16 0.66
C LYS A 28 1.60 4.80 0.07
N GLU A 29 1.63 6.13 -0.02
CA GLU A 29 2.79 6.91 -0.45
C GLU A 29 4.03 6.57 0.38
N MET A 30 3.90 6.64 1.70
CA MET A 30 4.98 6.33 2.63
C MET A 30 5.46 4.88 2.50
N VAL A 31 4.56 3.90 2.33
CA VAL A 31 4.96 2.49 2.15
C VAL A 31 5.76 2.29 0.86
N VAL A 32 5.28 2.87 -0.25
CA VAL A 32 5.96 2.77 -1.55
C VAL A 32 7.36 3.38 -1.46
N GLN A 33 7.50 4.56 -0.85
CA GLN A 33 8.78 5.21 -0.64
C GLN A 33 9.70 4.38 0.26
N HIS A 34 9.19 3.87 1.39
CA HIS A 34 9.92 2.99 2.31
C HIS A 34 10.45 1.72 1.61
N LYS A 35 9.77 1.26 0.56
CA LYS A 35 10.17 0.10 -0.24
C LYS A 35 10.95 0.43 -1.53
N GLY A 36 11.43 1.66 -1.67
CA GLY A 36 12.33 2.07 -2.75
C GLY A 36 11.64 2.65 -3.99
N GLY A 37 10.32 2.83 -3.96
CA GLY A 37 9.59 3.63 -4.96
C GLY A 37 9.48 3.02 -6.37
N LYS A 38 9.96 1.79 -6.57
CA LYS A 38 9.94 1.09 -7.86
C LYS A 38 9.60 -0.39 -7.68
N CYS A 39 9.08 -1.00 -8.74
CA CYS A 39 8.85 -2.43 -8.75
C CYS A 39 10.21 -3.15 -8.65
N MET A 40 10.32 -4.09 -7.70
CA MET A 40 11.55 -4.86 -7.49
C MET A 40 11.87 -5.82 -8.66
N ILE A 41 10.87 -6.17 -9.48
CA ILE A 41 11.04 -7.10 -10.61
C ILE A 41 11.34 -6.34 -11.90
N CYS A 42 10.45 -5.45 -12.34
CA CYS A 42 10.57 -4.77 -13.65
C CYS A 42 11.02 -3.30 -13.58
N GLY A 43 11.25 -2.75 -12.38
CA GLY A 43 11.70 -1.37 -12.21
C GLY A 43 10.63 -0.28 -12.44
N TYR A 44 9.38 -0.64 -12.74
CA TYR A 44 8.28 0.32 -12.94
C TYR A 44 8.18 1.33 -11.78
N ASN A 45 8.13 2.63 -12.12
CA ASN A 45 8.08 3.75 -11.15
C ASN A 45 7.19 4.92 -11.58
N LYS A 46 6.29 4.73 -12.56
CA LYS A 46 5.53 5.84 -13.18
C LYS A 46 4.28 6.26 -12.40
N TYR A 47 3.47 5.30 -11.94
CA TYR A 47 2.21 5.58 -11.25
C TYR A 47 2.12 4.84 -9.92
N MET A 48 1.86 5.59 -8.86
CA MET A 48 1.82 5.04 -7.51
C MET A 48 0.67 4.05 -7.28
N GLY A 49 -0.47 4.24 -7.95
CA GLY A 49 -1.61 3.34 -7.84
C GLY A 49 -1.37 1.97 -8.49
N SER A 50 -0.31 1.82 -9.29
CA SER A 50 0.05 0.54 -9.90
C SER A 50 0.83 -0.38 -8.95
N PHE A 51 1.16 0.06 -7.74
CA PHE A 51 1.97 -0.73 -6.82
C PHE A 51 1.16 -1.57 -5.85
N ASP A 52 1.58 -2.82 -5.68
CA ASP A 52 1.10 -3.77 -4.70
C ASP A 52 2.24 -4.32 -3.86
N LEU A 53 1.87 -4.90 -2.72
CA LEU A 53 2.81 -5.55 -1.81
C LEU A 53 2.56 -7.04 -1.86
N HIS A 54 3.60 -7.77 -2.26
CA HIS A 54 3.59 -9.21 -2.29
C HIS A 54 4.33 -9.73 -1.06
N HIS A 55 3.67 -10.55 -0.25
CA HIS A 55 4.30 -11.21 0.90
C HIS A 55 5.30 -12.27 0.39
N PHE A 56 6.51 -12.29 0.95
CA PHE A 56 7.51 -13.30 0.62
C PHE A 56 7.81 -14.18 1.83
N GLY A 57 7.83 -15.50 1.63
CA GLY A 57 8.09 -16.51 2.67
C GLY A 57 6.87 -16.87 3.53
N ASP A 58 7.10 -17.73 4.53
CA ASP A 58 6.06 -18.31 5.40
C ASP A 58 5.64 -17.40 6.57
N SER A 59 6.08 -16.14 6.59
CA SER A 59 5.71 -15.22 7.65
C SER A 59 4.20 -14.97 7.62
N LYS A 60 3.51 -15.30 8.72
CA LYS A 60 2.07 -15.01 8.85
C LYS A 60 1.86 -13.49 8.76
N LYS A 61 1.11 -13.05 7.76
CA LYS A 61 0.63 -11.68 7.66
C LYS A 61 -0.29 -11.37 8.84
N GLU A 62 -0.06 -10.25 9.53
CA GLU A 62 -0.99 -9.82 10.58
C GLU A 62 -2.23 -9.15 9.97
N PHE A 63 -2.05 -8.45 8.84
CA PHE A 63 -3.11 -7.79 8.10
C PHE A 63 -2.66 -7.50 6.66
N GLY A 64 -3.61 -7.37 5.73
CA GLY A 64 -3.29 -6.98 4.35
C GLY A 64 -3.02 -5.48 4.25
N LEU A 65 -1.92 -5.08 3.60
CA LEU A 65 -1.58 -3.67 3.30
C LEU A 65 -2.35 -3.09 2.11
N SER A 66 -3.61 -3.50 1.97
CA SER A 66 -4.57 -2.91 1.03
C SER A 66 -5.22 -1.66 1.64
N THR A 67 -6.12 -1.02 0.89
CA THR A 67 -6.91 0.14 1.35
C THR A 67 -7.55 -0.06 2.72
N ARG A 68 -7.95 -1.28 3.09
CA ARG A 68 -8.55 -1.57 4.41
C ARG A 68 -7.51 -1.63 5.55
N GLY A 69 -6.29 -2.12 5.27
CA GLY A 69 -5.21 -2.21 6.26
C GLY A 69 -4.46 -0.91 6.52
N LEU A 70 -4.54 0.06 5.59
CA LEU A 70 -3.98 1.42 5.74
C LEU A 70 -4.82 2.31 6.66
N THR A 71 -5.24 1.76 7.79
CA THR A 71 -5.98 2.43 8.86
C THR A 71 -5.22 2.37 10.19
N ARG A 72 -4.14 1.59 10.26
CA ARG A 72 -3.29 1.37 11.44
C ARG A 72 -2.22 2.46 11.60
N SER A 73 -1.45 2.40 12.68
CA SER A 73 -0.31 3.30 12.89
C SER A 73 0.78 3.04 11.85
N TRP A 74 1.63 4.05 11.60
CA TRP A 74 2.71 3.93 10.64
C TRP A 74 3.69 2.82 11.03
N GLU A 75 3.98 2.64 12.32
CA GLU A 75 4.92 1.65 12.83
C GLU A 75 4.42 0.23 12.54
N LYS A 76 3.13 -0.04 12.74
CA LYS A 76 2.53 -1.34 12.41
C LYS A 76 2.56 -1.58 10.90
N ILE A 77 2.24 -0.55 10.12
CA ILE A 77 2.27 -0.62 8.65
C ILE A 77 3.68 -0.90 8.15
N LYS A 78 4.69 -0.21 8.70
CA LYS A 78 6.10 -0.41 8.37
C LYS A 78 6.56 -1.82 8.66
N LYS A 79 6.29 -2.33 9.88
CA LYS A 79 6.62 -3.72 10.27
C LYS A 79 6.01 -4.76 9.34
N GLU A 80 4.76 -4.57 8.93
CA GLU A 80 4.10 -5.49 8.00
C GLU A 80 4.66 -5.32 6.58
N ALA A 81 4.96 -4.09 6.17
CA ALA A 81 5.56 -3.81 4.87
C ALA A 81 6.93 -4.49 4.78
N ASP A 82 7.72 -4.49 5.85
CA ASP A 82 9.05 -5.13 5.91
C ASP A 82 9.03 -6.61 5.52
N LYS A 83 7.93 -7.32 5.77
CA LYS A 83 7.68 -8.72 5.35
C LYS A 83 7.24 -8.89 3.89
N CYS A 84 7.06 -7.78 3.17
CA CYS A 84 6.58 -7.75 1.80
C CYS A 84 7.64 -7.15 0.87
N ILE A 85 7.51 -7.44 -0.42
CA ILE A 85 8.20 -6.74 -1.49
C ILE A 85 7.24 -5.83 -2.25
N LEU A 86 7.79 -4.74 -2.81
CA LEU A 86 7.04 -3.82 -3.65
C LEU A 86 7.11 -4.26 -5.11
N VAL A 87 5.95 -4.53 -5.70
CA VAL A 87 5.81 -4.96 -7.10
C VAL A 87 4.73 -4.16 -7.80
N CYS A 88 4.79 -4.02 -9.12
CA CYS A 88 3.65 -3.48 -9.86
C CYS A 88 2.53 -4.52 -9.96
N ALA A 89 1.31 -4.09 -10.26
CA ALA A 89 0.12 -4.93 -10.34
C ALA A 89 0.29 -6.08 -11.36
N ASN A 90 1.04 -5.86 -12.45
CA ASN A 90 1.31 -6.90 -13.44
C ASN A 90 2.25 -7.96 -12.88
N CYS A 91 3.42 -7.57 -12.39
CA CYS A 91 4.36 -8.51 -11.78
C CYS A 91 3.74 -9.22 -10.56
N HIS A 92 2.88 -8.55 -9.80
CA HIS A 92 2.15 -9.17 -8.69
C HIS A 92 1.28 -10.34 -9.18
N ARG A 93 0.51 -10.14 -10.25
CA ARG A 93 -0.32 -11.20 -10.87
C ARG A 93 0.53 -12.28 -11.50
N GLU A 94 1.61 -11.93 -12.17
CA GLU A 94 2.56 -12.88 -12.76
C GLU A 94 3.19 -13.78 -11.70
N ILE A 95 3.49 -13.27 -10.50
CA ILE A 95 3.99 -14.10 -9.39
C ILE A 95 2.94 -15.14 -9.00
N HIS A 96 1.68 -14.72 -8.78
CA HIS A 96 0.59 -15.66 -8.44
C HIS A 96 0.30 -16.66 -9.57
N GLY A 97 0.52 -16.25 -10.82
CA GLY A 97 0.40 -17.12 -11.99
C GLY A 97 1.63 -17.98 -12.30
N GLY A 98 2.71 -17.86 -11.51
CA GLY A 98 3.96 -18.60 -11.73
C GLY A 98 4.77 -18.16 -12.96
N ILE A 99 4.42 -17.04 -13.61
CA ILE A 99 5.08 -16.51 -14.81
C ILE A 99 6.41 -15.83 -14.46
N THR A 100 6.44 -15.11 -13.34
CA THR A 100 7.67 -14.48 -12.82
C THR A 100 7.94 -14.94 -11.40
N GLN A 101 9.20 -14.82 -10.97
CA GLN A 101 9.64 -15.19 -9.63
C GLN A 101 10.31 -14.02 -8.93
N LEU A 102 10.38 -14.09 -7.60
CA LEU A 102 11.14 -13.13 -6.83
C LEU A 102 12.64 -13.27 -7.14
N PRO A 103 13.40 -12.16 -7.18
CA PRO A 103 14.85 -12.27 -7.30
C PRO A 103 15.38 -13.11 -6.14
N LYS A 104 15.99 -14.26 -6.44
CA LYS A 104 16.64 -15.11 -5.44
C LYS A 104 17.82 -14.33 -4.88
N LYS A 105 17.90 -14.16 -3.56
CA LYS A 105 19.16 -13.78 -2.93
C LYS A 105 20.15 -14.89 -3.24
N ILE A 106 21.21 -14.58 -3.98
CA ILE A 106 22.41 -15.41 -4.00
C ILE A 106 22.98 -15.26 -2.59
N SER A 107 22.79 -16.25 -1.75
CA SER A 107 23.56 -16.39 -0.52
C SER A 107 24.95 -16.82 -0.93
N GLU A 108 25.91 -15.90 -0.82
CA GLU A 108 27.34 -16.24 -0.70
C GLU A 108 27.60 -16.92 0.64
#